data_AF-A0A661ZA53-F1
#
_entry.id   AF-A0A661ZA53-F1
#
_cell.length_a   1.000
_cell.length_b   1.000
_cell.length_c   1.000
_cell.angle_alpha   90.00
_cell.angle_beta   90.00
_cell.angle_gamma   90.00
#
_symmetry.space_group_name_H-M   'P 1'
#
loop_
_entity.id
_entity.type
_entity.pdbx_description
1 polymer ?
#
loop_
_entity_poly.entity_id
_entity_poly.type
_entity_poly.pdbx_seq_one_letter_code
_entity_poly.pdbx_strand_id
1 'polypeptide(L)'
;MNTREKILTDAQKIVCKDREKQYGSPEDSFTQIAELWNAYLYPGQTPSLQAKDVGMMMILLKVARESNRHKEDNLIDIAGYAACVADLKTYKLVAPPPSAPEHYDLGA
;
A
#
# COMPACT_ATOMS: atom_id res chain seq x y z
N MET A 1 -28.63 -11.23 7.02
CA MET A 1 -27.54 -10.45 6.40
C MET A 1 -27.53 -10.73 4.91
N ASN A 2 -27.59 -9.70 4.07
CA ASN A 2 -27.48 -9.88 2.61
C ASN A 2 -26.01 -9.92 2.16
N THR A 3 -25.75 -10.27 0.89
CA THR A 3 -24.37 -10.43 0.36
C THR A 3 -23.52 -9.15 0.49
N ARG A 4 -24.10 -7.97 0.24
CA ARG A 4 -23.36 -6.69 0.33
C ARG A 4 -22.96 -6.41 1.77
N GLU A 5 -23.90 -6.57 2.68
CA GLU A 5 -23.70 -6.40 4.12
C GLU A 5 -22.66 -7.40 4.66
N LYS A 6 -22.67 -8.64 4.17
CA LYS A 6 -21.66 -9.65 4.50
C LYS A 6 -20.26 -9.21 4.09
N ILE A 7 -20.07 -8.80 2.83
CA ILE A 7 -18.75 -8.39 2.31
C ILE A 7 -18.19 -7.22 3.13
N LEU A 8 -19.00 -6.19 3.41
CA LEU A 8 -18.57 -5.04 4.19
C LEU A 8 -18.23 -5.43 5.64
N THR A 9 -19.05 -6.28 6.25
CA THR A 9 -18.83 -6.76 7.63
C THR A 9 -17.56 -7.60 7.73
N ASP A 10 -17.32 -8.49 6.77
CA ASP A 10 -16.14 -9.35 6.77
C ASP A 10 -14.86 -8.55 6.47
N ALA A 11 -14.91 -7.60 5.52
CA ALA A 11 -13.81 -6.65 5.30
C ALA A 11 -13.50 -5.85 6.56
N GLN A 12 -14.53 -5.33 7.26
CA GLN A 12 -14.36 -4.61 8.51
C GLN A 12 -13.67 -5.46 9.59
N LYS A 13 -14.03 -6.75 9.74
CA LYS A 13 -13.36 -7.64 10.70
C LYS A 13 -11.88 -7.79 10.38
N ILE A 14 -11.56 -8.01 9.10
CA ILE A 14 -10.18 -8.22 8.63
C ILE A 14 -9.32 -6.97 8.87
N VAL A 15 -9.86 -5.77 8.61
CA VAL A 15 -9.09 -4.53 8.78
C VAL A 15 -9.07 -4.01 10.21
N CYS A 16 -10.17 -4.12 10.98
CA CYS A 16 -10.29 -3.52 12.32
C CYS A 16 -10.03 -4.46 13.50
N LYS A 17 -10.17 -5.79 13.36
CA LYS A 17 -10.17 -6.70 14.53
C LYS A 17 -9.02 -7.71 14.58
N ASP A 18 -8.46 -8.11 13.43
CA ASP A 18 -7.45 -9.18 13.38
C ASP A 18 -6.02 -8.72 13.03
N ARG A 19 -5.81 -7.50 12.49
CA ARG A 19 -4.46 -7.08 12.01
C ARG A 19 -3.61 -6.28 12.99
N GLU A 20 -4.19 -5.34 13.74
CA GLU A 20 -3.42 -4.48 14.67
C GLU A 20 -2.65 -5.27 15.74
N LYS A 21 -3.16 -6.44 16.15
CA LYS A 21 -2.54 -7.25 17.21
C LYS A 21 -1.44 -8.21 16.76
N GLN A 22 -1.30 -8.50 15.47
CA GLN A 22 -0.36 -9.53 14.99
C GLN A 22 0.82 -9.02 14.17
N TYR A 23 0.74 -7.85 13.50
CA TYR A 23 1.75 -7.47 12.51
C TYR A 23 2.16 -5.99 12.46
N GLY A 24 1.71 -5.16 13.40
CA GLY A 24 1.82 -3.69 13.30
C GLY A 24 0.68 -3.08 12.49
N SER A 25 0.72 -1.76 12.28
CA SER A 25 -0.36 -1.07 11.55
C SER A 25 -0.31 -1.44 10.05
N PRO A 26 -1.45 -1.60 9.34
CA PRO A 26 -1.48 -1.86 7.90
C PRO A 26 -0.62 -0.90 7.05
N GLU A 27 -0.45 0.33 7.54
CA GLU A 27 0.38 1.39 6.99
C GLU A 27 1.87 1.03 7.01
N ASP A 28 2.31 0.29 8.03
CA ASP A 28 3.67 -0.25 8.13
C ASP A 28 3.91 -1.31 7.05
N SER A 29 2.91 -2.15 6.76
CA SER A 29 3.03 -3.23 5.77
C SER A 29 3.16 -2.69 4.35
N PHE A 30 2.33 -1.71 3.95
CA PHE A 30 2.42 -1.15 2.59
C PHE A 30 3.68 -0.31 2.38
N THR A 31 4.13 0.42 3.40
CA THR A 31 5.39 1.17 3.36
C THR A 31 6.57 0.20 3.18
N GLN A 32 6.63 -0.86 3.98
CA GLN A 32 7.69 -1.87 3.87
C GLN A 32 7.67 -2.60 2.51
N ILE A 33 6.49 -2.92 1.99
CA ILE A 33 6.38 -3.51 0.65
C ILE A 33 6.89 -2.53 -0.42
N ALA A 34 6.57 -1.23 -0.29
CA ALA A 34 7.06 -0.22 -1.22
C ALA A 34 8.59 -0.14 -1.21
N GLU A 35 9.21 -0.17 -0.03
CA GLU A 35 10.68 -0.20 0.11
C GLU A 35 11.28 -1.43 -0.57
N LEU A 36 10.72 -2.62 -0.31
CA LEU A 36 11.18 -3.87 -0.92
C LEU A 36 11.06 -3.85 -2.45
N TRP A 37 9.92 -3.38 -2.97
CA TRP A 37 9.69 -3.33 -4.42
C TRP A 37 10.56 -2.29 -5.09
N ASN A 38 10.77 -1.13 -4.46
CA ASN A 38 11.70 -0.12 -4.98
C ASN A 38 13.13 -0.66 -5.04
N ALA A 39 13.60 -1.31 -3.98
CA ALA A 39 14.95 -1.91 -3.96
C ALA A 39 15.14 -2.97 -5.05
N TYR A 40 14.09 -3.74 -5.34
CA TYR A 40 14.11 -4.79 -6.36
C TYR A 40 14.00 -4.26 -7.79
N LEU A 41 13.06 -3.34 -8.06
CA LEU A 41 12.75 -2.84 -9.40
C LEU A 41 13.66 -1.69 -9.84
N TYR A 42 14.14 -0.89 -8.89
CA TYR A 42 14.91 0.34 -9.14
C TYR A 42 16.22 0.34 -8.34
N PRO A 43 17.10 -0.68 -8.51
CA PRO A 43 18.33 -0.77 -7.74
C PRO A 43 19.23 0.44 -8.01
N GLY A 44 19.71 1.07 -6.94
CA GLY A 44 20.58 2.26 -7.01
C GLY A 44 19.89 3.56 -7.44
N GLN A 45 18.56 3.56 -7.54
CA GLN A 45 17.77 4.74 -7.91
C GLN A 45 16.94 5.22 -6.72
N THR A 46 16.47 6.47 -6.80
CA THR A 46 15.54 7.02 -5.82
C THR A 46 14.23 6.23 -5.82
N PRO A 47 13.68 5.88 -4.64
CA PRO A 47 12.38 5.22 -4.55
C PRO A 47 11.28 5.98 -5.30
N SER A 48 10.50 5.27 -6.10
CA SER A 48 9.41 5.84 -6.90
C SER A 48 8.02 5.39 -6.42
N LEU A 49 7.91 4.19 -5.85
CA LEU A 49 6.66 3.65 -5.33
C LEU A 49 6.43 4.09 -3.88
N GLN A 50 5.20 4.50 -3.57
CA GLN A 50 4.74 4.82 -2.22
C GLN A 50 3.78 3.75 -1.69
N ALA A 51 3.52 3.77 -0.37
CA ALA A 51 2.57 2.85 0.27
C ALA A 51 1.18 2.86 -0.39
N LYS A 52 0.73 4.04 -0.86
CA LYS A 52 -0.54 4.18 -1.58
C LYS A 52 -0.53 3.42 -2.91
N ASP A 53 0.58 3.48 -3.65
CA ASP A 53 0.72 2.74 -4.91
C ASP A 53 0.64 1.24 -4.65
N VAL A 54 1.31 0.76 -3.61
CA VAL A 54 1.22 -0.64 -3.17
C VAL A 54 -0.22 -1.04 -2.87
N GLY A 55 -0.94 -0.28 -2.06
CA GLY A 55 -2.34 -0.59 -1.74
C GLY A 55 -3.23 -0.65 -2.99
N MET A 56 -3.07 0.28 -3.94
CA MET A 56 -3.79 0.25 -5.21
C MET A 56 -3.38 -0.94 -6.10
N MET A 57 -2.10 -1.30 -6.13
CA MET A 57 -1.64 -2.49 -6.87
C MET A 57 -2.16 -3.79 -6.27
N MET A 58 -2.30 -3.87 -4.95
CA MET A 58 -2.93 -5.02 -4.29
C MET A 58 -4.42 -5.15 -4.64
N ILE A 59 -5.12 -4.04 -4.86
CA ILE A 59 -6.49 -4.04 -5.40
C ILE A 59 -6.48 -4.60 -6.83
N LEU A 60 -5.57 -4.12 -7.70
CA LEU A 60 -5.46 -4.61 -9.08
C LEU A 60 -5.17 -6.11 -9.14
N LEU A 61 -4.33 -6.63 -8.24
CA LEU A 61 -4.09 -8.07 -8.10
C LEU A 61 -5.39 -8.85 -7.85
N LYS A 62 -6.27 -8.33 -6.99
CA LYS A 62 -7.56 -8.97 -6.70
C LYS A 62 -8.56 -8.83 -7.84
N VAL A 63 -8.58 -7.71 -8.55
CA VAL A 63 -9.35 -7.55 -9.79
C VAL A 63 -8.90 -8.57 -10.84
N ALA A 64 -7.60 -8.77 -11.01
CA ALA A 64 -7.07 -9.77 -11.94
C ALA A 64 -7.49 -11.20 -11.54
N ARG A 65 -7.42 -11.55 -10.25
CA ARG A 65 -7.89 -12.86 -9.75
C ARG A 65 -9.38 -13.05 -9.99
N GLU A 66 -10.17 -12.02 -9.74
CA GLU A 66 -11.62 -12.02 -9.96
C GLU A 66 -11.98 -12.23 -11.42
N SER A 67 -11.27 -11.56 -12.35
CA SER A 67 -11.46 -11.75 -13.79
C SER A 67 -11.15 -13.16 -14.28
N ASN A 68 -10.27 -13.89 -13.57
CA ASN A 68 -9.93 -15.27 -13.90
C ASN A 68 -10.91 -16.27 -13.28
N ARG A 69 -11.25 -16.10 -12.00
CA ARG A 69 -12.20 -16.95 -11.29
C ARG A 69 -12.81 -16.23 -10.09
N HIS A 70 -14.14 -16.13 -10.10
CA HIS A 70 -14.89 -15.56 -8.98
C HIS A 70 -14.61 -16.31 -7.68
N LYS A 71 -14.29 -15.55 -6.63
CA LYS A 71 -14.31 -15.98 -5.25
C LYS A 71 -14.69 -14.79 -4.36
N GLU A 72 -15.52 -15.04 -3.35
CA GLU A 72 -16.01 -13.98 -2.45
C GLU A 72 -14.85 -13.23 -1.75
N ASP A 73 -13.77 -13.94 -1.40
CA ASP A 73 -12.57 -13.34 -0.78
C ASP A 73 -11.92 -12.27 -1.65
N ASN A 74 -11.98 -12.37 -2.98
CA ASN A 74 -11.46 -11.34 -3.87
C ASN A 74 -12.16 -9.99 -3.63
N LEU A 75 -13.49 -9.98 -3.52
CA LEU A 75 -14.27 -8.77 -3.31
C LEU A 75 -14.11 -8.21 -1.88
N ILE A 76 -14.00 -9.11 -0.90
CA ILE A 76 -13.71 -8.75 0.50
C ILE A 76 -12.33 -8.10 0.59
N ASP A 77 -11.31 -8.67 -0.05
CA ASP A 77 -9.95 -8.13 -0.05
C ASP A 77 -9.85 -6.80 -0.79
N ILE A 78 -10.60 -6.60 -1.89
CA ILE A 78 -10.69 -5.28 -2.55
C ILE A 78 -11.21 -4.22 -1.58
N ALA A 79 -12.31 -4.51 -0.88
CA ALA A 79 -12.87 -3.60 0.11
C ALA A 79 -11.90 -3.36 1.27
N GLY A 80 -11.22 -4.40 1.75
CA GLY A 80 -10.23 -4.32 2.81
C GLY A 80 -9.02 -3.47 2.43
N TYR A 81 -8.42 -3.70 1.26
CA TYR A 81 -7.30 -2.88 0.79
C TYR A 81 -7.69 -1.43 0.52
N ALA A 82 -8.90 -1.19 -0.01
CA ALA A 82 -9.41 0.16 -0.19
C ALA A 82 -9.57 0.91 1.15
N ALA A 83 -10.02 0.20 2.20
CA ALA A 83 -10.08 0.76 3.54
C ALA A 83 -8.68 1.11 4.08
N CYS A 84 -7.71 0.19 4.01
CA CYS A 84 -6.34 0.46 4.44
C CYS A 84 -5.71 1.65 3.69
N VAL A 85 -5.99 1.81 2.38
CA VAL A 85 -5.50 2.94 1.59
C VAL A 85 -6.10 4.28 2.03
N ALA A 86 -7.33 4.28 2.57
CA ALA A 86 -7.95 5.50 3.06
C ALA A 86 -7.20 6.06 4.29
N ASP A 87 -6.69 5.18 5.15
CA ASP A 87 -5.96 5.55 6.38
C ASP A 87 -4.55 6.09 6.12
N LEU A 88 -3.92 5.68 5.00
CA LEU A 88 -2.59 6.18 4.57
C LEU A 88 -2.52 7.71 4.33
N LYS A 89 -3.65 8.43 4.29
CA LYS A 89 -3.69 9.89 4.05
C LYS A 89 -3.09 10.73 5.18
N THR A 90 -2.67 10.14 6.30
CA THR A 90 -2.15 10.85 7.48
C THR A 90 -0.63 11.03 7.52
N TYR A 91 0.14 10.59 6.53
CA TYR A 91 1.58 10.90 6.49
C TYR A 91 1.85 12.35 6.07
N LYS A 92 2.36 13.14 7.03
CA LYS A 92 2.97 14.45 6.80
C LYS A 92 4.02 14.31 5.69
N LEU A 93 3.94 15.19 4.70
CA LEU A 93 5.04 15.46 3.77
C LEU A 93 6.30 15.70 4.60
N VAL A 94 7.19 14.70 4.68
CA VAL A 94 8.57 14.97 5.06
C VAL A 94 9.10 15.80 3.91
N ALA A 95 9.37 17.07 4.19
CA ALA A 95 9.89 17.99 3.19
C ALA A 95 11.06 17.31 2.46
N PRO A 96 11.18 17.49 1.14
CA PRO A 96 12.31 16.94 0.41
C PRO A 96 13.60 17.40 1.11
N PRO A 97 14.63 16.53 1.21
CA PRO A 97 15.91 16.95 1.76
C PRO A 97 16.40 18.18 0.99
N PRO A 98 17.00 19.18 1.66
CA PRO A 98 17.48 20.37 0.99
C PRO A 98 18.35 19.95 -0.20
N SER A 99 18.02 20.48 -1.37
CA SER A 99 18.73 20.24 -2.62
C SER A 99 20.23 20.34 -2.37
N ALA A 100 20.98 19.30 -2.77
CA ALA A 100 22.42 19.26 -2.63
C ALA A 100 23.05 20.56 -3.18
N PRO A 101 24.07 21.13 -2.52
CA PRO A 101 24.66 22.39 -2.97
C PRO A 101 25.19 22.23 -4.40
N GLU A 102 24.76 23.14 -5.27
CA GLU A 102 25.29 23.27 -6.62
C GLU A 102 26.78 23.62 -6.55
N HIS A 103 27.56 22.98 -7.42
CA HIS A 103 28.96 23.22 -7.72
C HIS A 103 30.01 22.58 -6.79
N TYR A 104 30.50 21.40 -7.21
CA TYR A 104 31.94 21.13 -7.10
C TYR A 104 32.62 21.82 -8.29
N ASP A 105 33.25 22.96 -8.02
CA ASP A 105 34.27 23.53 -8.90
C ASP A 105 35.51 22.63 -8.83
N LEU A 106 35.62 21.70 -9.78
CA LEU A 106 36.87 20.96 -9.99
C LEU A 106 37.80 21.88 -10.77
N GLY A 107 38.46 22.77 -10.03
CA GLY A 107 39.54 23.61 -10.54
C GLY A 107 40.62 22.75 -11.22
N ALA A 108 41.03 23.22 -12.40
CA ALA A 108 42.14 22.71 -13.19
C ALA A 108 43.50 22.90 -12.51
#